data_AF-A0A0F6R0T6-F1
#
_entry.id   AF-A0A0F6R0T6-F1
#
_cell.length_a   1.000
_cell.length_b   1.000
_cell.length_c   1.000
_cell.angle_alpha   90.00
_cell.angle_beta   90.00
_cell.angle_gamma   90.00
#
_symmetry.space_group_name_H-M   'P 1'
#
loop_
_entity.id
_entity.type
_entity.pdbx_description
1 polymer ?
#
loop_
_entity_poly.entity_id
_entity_poly.type
_entity_poly.pdbx_seq_one_letter_code
_entity_poly.pdbx_strand_id
1 'polypeptide(L)'
;MIKMRDVSTDINVLLTKKEWQKFLESIPSISDLEVSAVYGDSVNLTCEPDNMLVNQFEQYEQRPPIAEQLYRVIVHSRSDLALTEVTKKIISVLGEGSYWYGTSVEGHLDQEISAACAWTP
;
A
#
# COMPACT_ATOMS: atom_id res chain seq x y z
N MET A 1 4.59 16.74 -24.06
CA MET A 1 3.80 15.50 -24.09
C MET A 1 4.35 14.60 -23.00
N ILE A 2 3.58 14.34 -21.94
CA ILE A 2 3.99 13.35 -20.95
C ILE A 2 3.69 11.98 -21.57
N LYS A 3 4.72 11.15 -21.67
CA LYS A 3 4.63 9.83 -22.29
C LYS A 3 4.19 8.84 -21.21
N MET A 4 3.32 7.88 -21.55
CA MET A 4 3.06 6.75 -20.67
C MET A 4 4.39 6.10 -20.26
N ARG A 5 4.56 5.94 -18.96
CA ARG A 5 5.77 5.41 -18.32
C ARG A 5 5.38 4.39 -17.27
N ASP A 6 6.31 3.50 -16.98
CA ASP A 6 6.18 2.55 -15.88
C ASP A 6 6.24 3.30 -14.54
N VAL A 7 5.32 2.97 -13.65
CA VAL A 7 5.20 3.55 -12.32
C VAL A 7 4.96 2.41 -11.33
N SER A 8 5.65 2.47 -10.19
CA SER A 8 5.42 1.57 -9.07
C SER A 8 4.91 2.36 -7.88
N THR A 9 3.87 1.87 -7.23
CA THR A 9 3.35 2.46 -6.00
C THR A 9 3.54 1.48 -4.88
N ASP A 10 4.27 1.89 -3.85
CA ASP A 10 4.54 1.11 -2.65
C ASP A 10 3.91 1.83 -1.47
N ILE A 11 2.92 1.17 -0.87
CA ILE A 11 2.18 1.69 0.27
C ILE A 11 2.06 0.66 1.37
N ASN A 12 2.05 1.15 2.60
CA ASN A 12 1.62 0.40 3.76
C ASN A 12 0.24 0.89 4.17
N VAL A 13 -0.65 -0.03 4.52
CA VAL A 13 -2.03 0.23 4.91
C VAL A 13 -2.36 -0.57 6.16
N LEU A 14 -3.12 0.03 7.08
CA LEU A 14 -3.66 -0.66 8.25
C LEU A 14 -5.17 -0.86 8.02
N LEU A 15 -5.56 -2.11 7.77
CA LEU A 15 -6.91 -2.46 7.34
C LEU A 15 -7.38 -3.74 8.03
N THR A 16 -8.70 -3.91 8.15
CA THR A 16 -9.26 -5.24 8.43
C THR A 16 -9.06 -6.17 7.22
N LYS A 17 -9.09 -7.48 7.45
CA LYS A 17 -8.99 -8.48 6.36
C LYS A 17 -10.04 -8.28 5.26
N LYS A 18 -11.25 -7.83 5.62
CA LYS A 18 -12.33 -7.59 4.65
C LYS A 18 -12.04 -6.36 3.79
N GLU A 19 -11.56 -5.28 4.40
CA GLU A 19 -11.17 -4.06 3.68
C GLU A 19 -9.97 -4.32 2.78
N TRP A 20 -9.01 -5.12 3.25
CA TRP A 20 -7.86 -5.54 2.47
C TRP A 20 -8.26 -6.26 1.16
N GLN A 21 -9.14 -7.26 1.25
CA GLN A 21 -9.64 -7.98 0.08
C GLN A 21 -10.33 -7.04 -0.91
N LYS A 22 -11.23 -6.18 -0.41
CA LYS A 22 -11.94 -5.21 -1.23
C LYS A 22 -10.99 -4.22 -1.90
N PHE A 23 -9.96 -3.76 -1.19
CA PHE A 23 -8.96 -2.85 -1.71
C PHE A 23 -8.19 -3.48 -2.87
N LEU A 24 -7.68 -4.71 -2.70
CA LEU A 24 -6.99 -5.44 -3.77
C LEU A 24 -7.87 -5.67 -5.00
N GLU A 25 -9.14 -6.04 -4.81
CA GLU A 25 -10.09 -6.26 -5.90
C GLU A 25 -10.40 -4.97 -6.69
N SER A 26 -10.27 -3.80 -6.04
CA SER A 26 -10.59 -2.51 -6.63
C SER A 26 -9.45 -1.91 -7.47
N ILE A 27 -8.19 -2.24 -7.15
CA ILE A 27 -7.00 -1.65 -7.81
C ILE A 27 -7.00 -1.85 -9.34
N PRO A 28 -7.28 -3.06 -9.89
CA PRO A 28 -7.27 -3.26 -11.34
C PRO A 28 -8.34 -2.45 -12.09
N SER A 29 -9.35 -1.93 -11.40
CA SER A 29 -10.45 -1.15 -11.98
C SER A 29 -10.19 0.37 -11.97
N ILE A 30 -9.03 0.83 -11.50
CA ILE A 30 -8.71 2.25 -11.44
C ILE A 30 -8.52 2.80 -12.85
N SER A 31 -9.36 3.76 -13.23
CA SER A 31 -9.20 4.52 -14.47
C SER A 31 -7.90 5.35 -14.46
N ASP A 32 -7.31 5.52 -15.65
CA ASP A 32 -6.07 6.26 -15.90
C ASP A 32 -4.77 5.56 -15.48
N LEU A 33 -4.87 4.33 -14.95
CA LEU A 33 -3.75 3.44 -14.66
C LEU A 33 -3.91 2.13 -15.45
N GLU A 34 -2.93 1.80 -16.27
CA GLU A 34 -2.81 0.45 -16.85
C GLU A 34 -2.08 -0.44 -15.84
N VAL A 35 -2.82 -1.07 -14.93
CA VAL A 35 -2.26 -1.92 -13.87
C VAL A 35 -1.74 -3.23 -14.48
N SER A 36 -0.45 -3.50 -14.32
CA SER A 36 0.20 -4.70 -14.83
C SER A 36 0.34 -5.78 -13.75
N ALA A 37 0.51 -5.38 -12.48
CA ALA A 37 0.60 -6.31 -11.36
C ALA A 37 0.25 -5.65 -10.02
N VAL A 38 -0.26 -6.45 -9.09
CA VAL A 38 -0.52 -6.05 -7.71
C VAL A 38 0.07 -7.13 -6.80
N TYR A 39 0.95 -6.72 -5.90
CA TYR A 39 1.54 -7.56 -4.87
C TYR A 39 1.11 -7.02 -3.52
N GLY A 40 0.77 -7.92 -2.61
CA GLY A 40 0.29 -7.53 -1.30
C GLY A 40 0.48 -8.64 -0.29
N ASP A 41 1.05 -8.31 0.87
CA ASP A 41 1.20 -9.25 1.97
C ASP A 41 1.08 -8.55 3.31
N SER A 42 0.71 -9.33 4.32
CA SER A 42 0.73 -8.87 5.70
C SER A 42 2.16 -8.64 6.18
N VAL A 43 2.36 -7.53 6.86
CA VAL A 43 3.61 -7.25 7.57
C VAL A 43 3.50 -7.85 8.96
N ASN A 44 4.49 -8.66 9.33
CA ASN A 44 4.55 -9.22 10.67
C ASN A 44 5.10 -8.16 11.65
N LEU A 45 4.21 -7.57 12.44
CA LEU A 45 4.53 -6.58 13.47
C LEU A 45 5.43 -7.13 14.59
N THR A 46 5.67 -8.45 14.69
CA THR A 46 6.70 -8.96 15.64
C THR A 46 8.11 -8.55 15.23
N CYS A 47 8.34 -8.26 13.94
CA CYS A 47 9.61 -7.72 13.42
C CYS A 47 9.66 -6.18 13.53
N GLU A 48 8.51 -5.51 13.53
CA GLU A 48 8.37 -4.06 13.57
C GLU A 48 7.31 -3.63 14.61
N PRO A 49 7.61 -3.76 15.91
CA PRO A 49 6.65 -3.46 16.96
C PRO A 49 6.30 -1.97 17.06
N ASP A 50 7.14 -1.09 16.50
CA ASP A 50 6.96 0.36 16.47
C ASP A 50 6.61 0.83 15.06
N ASN A 51 5.45 0.40 14.56
CA ASN A 51 4.96 0.86 13.26
C ASN A 51 4.14 2.15 13.40
N MET A 52 4.46 3.14 12.58
CA MET A 52 3.81 4.45 12.61
C MET A 52 2.28 4.40 12.44
N LEU A 53 1.74 3.47 11.62
CA LEU A 53 0.29 3.36 11.44
C LEU A 53 -0.40 2.76 12.67
N VAL A 54 0.24 1.81 13.34
CA VAL A 54 -0.27 1.24 14.59
C VAL A 54 -0.32 2.32 15.66
N ASN A 55 0.77 3.08 15.83
CA ASN A 55 0.83 4.19 16.78
C ASN A 55 -0.21 5.27 16.48
N GLN A 56 -0.36 5.64 15.20
CA GLN A 56 -1.36 6.61 14.78
C GLN A 56 -2.76 6.09 15.12
N PHE A 57 -3.09 4.86 14.74
CA PHE A 57 -4.37 4.24 15.01
C PHE A 57 -4.70 4.23 16.51
N GLU A 58 -3.77 3.81 17.35
CA GLU A 58 -3.95 3.78 18.80
C GLU A 58 -4.22 5.16 19.40
N GLN A 59 -3.54 6.19 18.89
CA GLN A 59 -3.75 7.57 19.32
C GLN A 59 -5.11 8.12 18.91
N TYR A 60 -5.59 7.82 17.71
CA TYR A 60 -6.86 8.36 17.21
C TYR A 60 -8.07 7.54 17.69
N GLU A 61 -7.99 6.21 17.64
CA GLU A 61 -9.08 5.30 17.99
C GLU A 61 -9.12 4.95 19.49
N GLN A 62 -8.09 5.32 20.25
CA GLN A 62 -7.96 5.05 21.69
C GLN A 62 -8.06 3.54 22.02
N ARG A 63 -7.64 2.69 21.09
CA ARG A 63 -7.57 1.22 21.23
C ARG A 63 -6.48 0.63 20.33
N PRO A 64 -5.93 -0.55 20.67
CA PRO A 64 -5.05 -1.27 19.77
C PRO A 64 -5.80 -1.76 18.51
N PRO A 65 -5.10 -1.95 17.38
CA PRO A 65 -5.62 -2.63 16.21
C PRO A 65 -5.77 -4.13 16.50
N ILE A 66 -7.00 -4.56 16.78
CA ILE A 66 -7.33 -5.97 17.08
C ILE A 66 -7.83 -6.69 15.81
N ALA A 67 -8.65 -5.99 15.03
CA ALA A 67 -9.22 -6.51 13.79
C ALA A 67 -8.41 -6.10 12.56
N GLU A 68 -7.63 -5.03 12.72
CA GLU A 68 -6.79 -4.43 11.70
C GLU A 68 -5.41 -5.09 11.69
N GLN A 69 -4.84 -5.22 10.50
CA GLN A 69 -3.50 -5.75 10.28
C GLN A 69 -2.77 -4.84 9.29
N LEU A 70 -1.46 -4.72 9.49
CA LEU A 70 -0.60 -3.97 8.57
C LEU A 70 -0.35 -4.80 7.31
N TYR A 71 -0.56 -4.20 6.15
CA TYR A 71 -0.26 -4.78 4.85
C TYR A 71 0.65 -3.85 4.07
N ARG A 72 1.63 -4.42 3.35
CA ARG A 72 2.40 -3.70 2.34
C ARG A 72 1.89 -4.09 0.96
N VAL A 73 1.77 -3.10 0.08
CA VAL A 73 1.15 -3.25 -1.23
C VAL A 73 2.02 -2.57 -2.27
N ILE A 74 2.42 -3.33 -3.28
CA ILE A 74 3.16 -2.83 -4.44
C ILE A 74 2.28 -2.98 -5.68
N VAL A 75 1.98 -1.85 -6.33
CA VAL A 75 1.20 -1.80 -7.57
C VAL A 75 2.13 -1.36 -8.70
N HIS A 76 2.30 -2.19 -9.72
CA HIS A 76 2.93 -1.78 -10.97
C HIS A 76 1.85 -1.35 -11.96
N SER A 77 2.05 -0.19 -12.57
CA SER A 77 1.16 0.34 -13.58
C SER A 77 1.89 1.18 -14.61
N ARG A 78 1.22 1.46 -15.73
CA ARG A 78 1.60 2.53 -16.66
C ARG A 78 0.64 3.69 -16.57
N SER A 79 1.20 4.90 -16.56
CA SER A 79 0.41 6.14 -16.54
C SER A 79 1.23 7.30 -17.11
N ASP A 80 0.54 8.32 -17.62
CA ASP A 80 1.09 9.62 -17.98
C ASP A 80 0.85 10.68 -16.88
N LEU A 81 0.23 10.29 -15.76
CA LEU A 81 0.00 11.16 -14.63
C LEU A 81 1.30 11.53 -13.89
N ALA A 82 1.23 12.60 -13.10
CA ALA A 82 2.25 12.89 -12.10
C ALA A 82 2.22 11.82 -11.00
N LEU A 83 3.38 11.47 -10.43
CA LEU A 83 3.48 10.42 -9.41
C LEU A 83 2.54 10.66 -8.21
N THR A 84 2.39 11.92 -7.80
CA THR A 84 1.44 12.29 -6.73
C THR A 84 -0.01 11.98 -7.08
N GLU A 85 -0.39 12.13 -8.36
CA GLU A 85 -1.74 11.80 -8.83
C GLU A 85 -1.94 10.29 -8.97
N VAL A 86 -0.89 9.53 -9.35
CA VAL A 86 -0.92 8.06 -9.31
C VAL A 86 -1.14 7.56 -7.88
N THR A 87 -0.40 8.11 -6.91
CA THR A 87 -0.57 7.77 -5.49
C THR A 87 -2.00 8.08 -5.04
N LYS A 88 -2.50 9.29 -5.34
CA LYS A 88 -3.89 9.70 -5.03
C LYS A 88 -4.94 8.75 -5.61
N LYS A 89 -4.76 8.30 -6.85
CA LYS A 89 -5.68 7.36 -7.50
C LYS A 89 -5.71 6.01 -6.78
N ILE A 90 -4.55 5.48 -6.40
CA ILE A 90 -4.46 4.20 -5.67
C ILE A 90 -5.06 4.34 -4.28
N ILE A 91 -4.79 5.41 -3.53
CA ILE A 91 -5.39 5.58 -2.20
C ILE A 91 -6.88 5.93 -2.28
N SER A 92 -7.37 6.45 -3.41
CA SER A 92 -8.79 6.82 -3.54
C SER A 92 -9.74 5.62 -3.52
N VAL A 93 -9.22 4.41 -3.78
CA VAL A 93 -9.99 3.17 -3.60
C VAL A 93 -10.00 2.69 -2.14
N LEU A 94 -9.15 3.26 -1.28
CA LEU A 94 -9.28 3.11 0.17
C LEU A 94 -10.47 3.95 0.63
N GLY A 95 -11.21 3.45 1.62
CA GLY A 95 -12.30 4.21 2.22
C GLY A 95 -11.81 5.46 2.94
N GLU A 96 -12.70 6.43 3.16
CA GLU A 96 -12.40 7.56 4.04
C GLU A 96 -11.95 7.08 5.43
N GLY A 97 -11.00 7.78 6.03
CA GLY A 97 -10.46 7.42 7.35
C GLY A 97 -9.46 6.25 7.34
N SER A 98 -9.04 5.76 6.16
CA SER A 98 -8.02 4.71 6.08
C SER A 98 -6.64 5.21 6.50
N TYR A 99 -5.92 4.40 7.25
CA TYR A 99 -4.55 4.66 7.72
C TYR A 99 -3.55 4.08 6.71
N TRP A 100 -2.71 4.94 6.12
CA TRP A 100 -1.73 4.52 5.12
C TRP A 100 -0.53 5.48 5.05
N TYR A 101 0.60 4.98 4.53
CA TYR A 101 1.71 5.81 4.06
C TYR A 101 2.38 5.15 2.85
N GLY A 102 3.17 5.91 2.11
CA GLY A 102 3.89 5.44 0.94
C GLY A 102 3.77 6.40 -0.24
N THR A 103 4.27 5.99 -1.39
CA THR A 103 4.29 6.86 -2.58
C THR A 103 4.46 6.06 -3.86
N SER A 104 4.15 6.71 -4.97
CA SER A 104 4.53 6.27 -6.31
C SER A 104 5.93 6.75 -6.69
N VAL A 105 6.65 5.92 -7.43
CA VAL A 105 7.96 6.18 -8.03
C VAL A 105 7.94 5.77 -9.50
N GLU A 106 8.77 6.39 -10.32
CA GLU A 106 8.92 5.99 -11.73
C GLU A 106 9.74 4.69 -11.83
N GLY A 107 9.34 3.78 -12.71
CA GLY A 107 9.98 2.49 -12.93
C GLY A 107 9.32 1.31 -12.19
N HIS A 108 10.07 0.21 -12.08
CA HIS A 108 9.66 -1.02 -11.40
C HIS A 108 10.37 -1.14 -10.05
N LEU A 109 9.62 -1.54 -9.03
CA LEU A 109 10.16 -1.96 -7.73
C LEU A 109 10.23 -3.49 -7.67
N ASP A 110 11.27 -4.02 -7.06
CA ASP A 110 11.37 -5.46 -6.84
C ASP A 110 10.30 -5.94 -5.86
N GLN A 111 9.75 -7.11 -6.15
CA GLN A 111 8.68 -7.76 -5.38
C GLN A 111 9.19 -8.38 -4.08
N GLU A 112 10.39 -8.03 -3.60
CA GLU A 112 10.89 -8.58 -2.34
C GLU A 112 10.02 -8.06 -1.20
N ILE A 113 8.95 -8.82 -0.94
CA ILE A 113 8.12 -8.79 0.25
C ILE A 113 8.97 -9.43 1.36
N SER A 114 10.03 -8.72 1.74
CA SER A 114 10.84 -9.09 2.89
C SER A 114 10.15 -8.54 4.14
N ALA A 115 9.08 -9.22 4.57
CA ALA A 115 8.61 -9.15 5.96
C ALA A 115 9.19 -10.31 6.79
N ALA A 116 10.23 -10.99 6.29
CA ALA A 116 11.01 -11.94 7.05
C ALA A 116 12.27 -11.21 7.53
N CYS A 117 12.27 -10.82 8.80
CA CYS A 117 13.44 -10.34 9.55
C CYS A 117 14.76 -10.86 8.96
N ALA A 118 15.46 -10.02 8.20
CA ALA A 118 16.79 -10.33 7.66
C ALA A 118 17.83 -10.18 8.79
N TRP A 119 17.78 -11.11 9.75
CA TRP A 119 18.89 -11.38 10.65
C TRP A 119 19.42 -12.76 10.31
N THR A 120 20.36 -12.82 9.36
CA THR A 120 21.29 -13.96 9.28
C THR A 120 22.36 -13.77 10.36
N PRO A 121 22.59 -14.77 11.25
CA PRO A 121 23.69 -14.74 12.20
C PRO A 121 25.06 -14.74 11.52
#